data_AF-A9B0T5-F1
#
_entry.id   AF-A9B0T5-F1
#
_cell.length_a   1.000
_cell.length_b   1.000
_cell.length_c   1.000
_cell.angle_alpha   90.00
_cell.angle_beta   90.00
_cell.angle_gamma   90.00
#
_symmetry.space_group_name_H-M   'P 1'
#
loop_
_entity.id
_entity.type
_entity.pdbx_description
1 polymer ?
#
loop_
_entity_poly.entity_id
_entity_poly.type
_entity_poly.pdbx_seq_one_letter_code
_entity_poly.pdbx_strand_id
1 'polypeptide(L)' 'MKREILMQGVELAPIVERLKEEGTKRGLSQSANNEYGPVFINHHYDLRIERDPGDWGQYRLMLMHKLQPKSSFFGMFRRG' A
#
# COMPACT_ATOMS: atom_id res chain seq x y z
N MET A 1 -7.43 -8.02 -6.18
CA MET A 1 -6.22 -7.25 -5.79
C MET A 1 -5.32 -8.17 -4.99
N LYS A 2 -4.02 -8.22 -5.31
CA LYS A 2 -3.04 -9.00 -4.54
C LYS A 2 -2.62 -8.20 -3.31
N ARG A 3 -2.58 -8.84 -2.14
CA ARG A 3 -2.10 -8.26 -0.88
C ARG A 3 -0.88 -9.05 -0.42
N GLU A 4 0.14 -8.35 0.02
CA GLU A 4 1.40 -8.92 0.49
C GLU A 4 1.72 -8.36 1.87
N ILE A 5 2.08 -9.23 2.81
CA ILE A 5 2.51 -8.85 4.16
C ILE A 5 4.02 -8.72 4.12
N LEU A 6 4.55 -7.50 4.29
CA LEU A 6 5.99 -7.26 4.29
C LEU A 6 6.61 -7.47 5.67
N MET A 7 5.84 -7.19 6.73
CA MET A 7 6.27 -7.31 8.12
C MET A 7 5.04 -7.44 9.02
N GLN A 8 5.18 -8.13 10.14
CA GLN A 8 4.19 -8.18 11.21
C GLN A 8 4.88 -8.10 12.57
N GLY A 9 4.21 -7.53 13.56
CA GLY A 9 4.75 -7.37 14.90
C GLY A 9 3.73 -6.78 15.87
N VAL A 10 4.02 -6.88 17.17
CA VAL A 10 3.18 -6.30 18.23
C VAL A 10 3.48 -4.84 18.51
N GLU A 11 4.69 -4.39 18.17
CA GLU A 11 5.12 -3.00 18.34
C GLU A 11 4.94 -2.20 17.05
N LEU A 12 4.34 -1.02 17.19
CA LEU A 12 4.06 -0.15 16.04
C LEU A 12 5.32 0.55 15.50
N ALA A 13 6.22 0.98 16.39
CA ALA A 13 7.43 1.71 16.04
C ALA A 13 8.31 1.04 14.95
N PRO A 14 8.70 -0.24 15.07
CA PRO A 14 9.53 -0.89 14.05
C PRO A 14 8.78 -1.06 12.72
N ILE A 15 7.46 -1.19 12.73
CA ILE A 15 6.65 -1.29 11.51
C ILE A 15 6.60 0.06 10.80
N VAL A 16 6.47 1.16 11.53
CA VAL A 16 6.49 2.53 10.96
C VAL A 16 7.86 2.87 10.38
N GLU A 17 8.94 2.43 11.01
CA GLU A 17 10.29 2.59 10.44
C GLU A 17 10.40 1.83 9.12
N ARG A 18 10.01 0.55 9.12
CA ARG A 18 10.04 -0.28 7.91
C ARG A 18 9.15 0.25 6.79
N LEU A 19 7.99 0.80 7.15
CA LEU A 19 7.06 1.46 6.23
C LEU A 19 7.75 2.61 5.47
N LYS A 20 8.51 3.48 6.17
CA LYS A 20 9.21 4.60 5.55
C LYS A 20 10.35 4.13 4.63
N GLU A 21 11.08 3.09 5.04
CA GLU A 21 12.12 2.48 4.22
C GLU A 21 11.54 1.90 2.92
N GLU A 22 10.50 1.07 3.02
CA GLU A 22 9.86 0.45 1.84
C GLU A 22 9.18 1.50 0.95
N GLY A 23 8.57 2.53 1.55
CA GLY A 23 8.03 3.68 0.83
C GLY A 23 9.09 4.39 -0.01
N THR A 24 10.25 4.69 0.59
CA THR A 24 11.36 5.36 -0.08
C THR A 24 11.97 4.47 -1.16
N LYS A 25 12.25 3.21 -0.84
CA LYS A 25 12.84 2.22 -1.75
C LYS A 25 12.01 2.01 -3.01
N ARG A 26 10.68 2.08 -2.90
CA ARG A 26 9.73 1.87 -3.99
C ARG A 26 9.27 3.16 -4.66
N GLY A 27 9.79 4.32 -4.26
CA GLY A 27 9.40 5.62 -4.79
C GLY A 27 7.92 5.93 -4.57
N LEU A 28 7.37 5.55 -3.41
CA LEU A 28 6.00 5.86 -3.04
C LEU A 28 5.91 7.26 -2.42
N SER A 29 4.82 7.97 -2.71
CA SER A 29 4.56 9.27 -2.09
C SER A 29 3.64 9.10 -0.90
N GLN A 30 3.93 9.80 0.20
CA GLN A 30 3.02 9.86 1.33
C GLN A 30 1.75 10.61 0.89
N SER A 31 0.59 9.99 1.10
CA SER A 31 -0.70 10.56 0.69
C SER A 31 -1.56 10.99 1.86
N ALA A 32 -1.69 10.17 2.89
CA ALA A 32 -2.52 10.43 4.06
C ALA A 32 -1.89 9.76 5.30
N ASN A 33 -2.46 10.04 6.47
CA ASN A 33 -2.16 9.29 7.68
C ASN A 33 -3.43 8.53 8.12
N ASN A 34 -3.27 7.27 8.51
CA ASN A 34 -4.31 6.49 9.18
C ASN A 34 -4.06 6.46 10.70
N GLU A 35 -4.89 5.72 11.43
CA GLU A 35 -4.77 5.55 12.90
C GLU A 35 -3.41 4.99 13.35
N TYR A 36 -2.70 4.30 12.46
CA TYR A 36 -1.48 3.55 12.75
C TYR A 36 -0.22 4.17 12.11
N GLY A 37 -0.34 5.24 11.32
CA GLY A 37 0.80 5.91 10.69
C GLY A 37 0.54 6.42 9.27
N PRO A 38 1.59 6.83 8.56
CA PRO A 38 1.46 7.30 7.19
C PRO A 38 1.06 6.20 6.22
N VAL A 39 0.39 6.60 5.14
CA VAL A 39 0.02 5.75 4.02
C VAL A 39 0.76 6.24 2.78
N PHE A 40 1.51 5.33 2.17
CA PHE A 40 2.34 5.60 1.00
C PHE A 40 1.70 4.97 -0.23
N ILE A 41 1.47 5.75 -1.28
CA ILE A 41 0.80 5.25 -2.48
C ILE A 41 1.56 5.66 -3.74
N ASN A 42 1.38 4.88 -4.80
CA ASN A 42 1.65 5.29 -6.17
C ASN A 42 0.60 4.68 -7.13
N HIS A 43 0.86 4.71 -8.43
CA HIS A 43 -0.05 4.16 -9.44
C HIS A 43 -0.23 2.63 -9.35
N HIS A 44 0.74 1.92 -8.79
CA HIS A 44 0.78 0.45 -8.76
C HIS A 44 0.53 -0.14 -7.39
N TYR A 45 0.83 0.61 -6.33
CA TYR A 45 0.91 0.13 -4.97
C TYR A 45 0.23 1.08 -4.00
N ASP A 46 -0.26 0.50 -2.91
CA ASP A 46 -0.64 1.19 -1.69
C ASP A 46 0.02 0.44 -0.53
N LEU A 47 0.79 1.15 0.26
CA LEU A 47 1.58 0.65 1.37
C LEU A 47 1.09 1.32 2.66
N ARG A 48 0.57 0.49 3.57
CA ARG A 48 -0.07 0.97 4.79
C ARG A 48 0.08 -0.03 5.93
N ILE A 49 -0.12 0.45 7.16
CA ILE A 49 -0.19 -0.40 8.34
C ILE A 49 -1.65 -0.75 8.62
N GLU A 50 -1.91 -2.03 8.85
CA GLU A 50 -3.21 -2.56 9.27
C GLU A 50 -3.06 -3.31 10.60
N ARG A 51 -4.10 -3.30 11.42
CA ARG A 51 -4.19 -4.17 12.60
C ARG A 51 -4.91 -5.45 12.20
N ASP A 52 -4.40 -6.60 12.62
CA ASP A 52 -5.08 -7.87 12.34
C ASP A 52 -6.43 -7.94 13.09
N PRO A 53 -7.55 -8.25 12.41
CA PRO A 53 -8.87 -8.31 13.05
C PRO A 53 -9.10 -9.58 13.88
N GLY A 54 -8.30 -10.63 13.69
CA GLY A 54 -8.33 -11.89 14.44
C GLY A 54 -7.38 -11.92 15.65
N ASP A 55 -6.27 -11.20 15.60
CA ASP A 55 -5.29 -11.07 16.68
C ASP A 55 -5.08 -9.60 17.03
N TRP A 56 -5.85 -9.13 18.02
CA TRP A 56 -5.98 -7.73 18.42
C TRP A 56 -4.64 -7.12 18.88
N GLY A 57 -3.55 -7.87 19.02
CA GLY A 57 -2.24 -7.35 19.39
C GLY A 57 -1.30 -7.01 18.22
N GLN A 58 -1.60 -7.46 17.00
CA GLN A 58 -0.60 -7.43 15.92
C GLN A 58 -0.88 -6.38 14.85
N TYR A 59 0.15 -5.61 14.55
CA TYR A 59 0.23 -4.70 13.42
C TYR A 59 0.92 -5.40 12.24
N ARG A 60 0.50 -5.06 11.02
CA ARG A 60 1.00 -5.61 9.77
C ARG A 60 1.29 -4.51 8.77
N LEU A 61 2.48 -4.56 8.18
CA LEU A 61 2.84 -3.75 7.03
C LEU A 61 2.29 -4.42 5.76
N MET A 62 1.28 -3.82 5.17
CA MET A 62 0.56 -4.34 4.02
C MET A 62 0.96 -3.59 2.76
N LEU A 63 1.37 -4.34 1.74
CA LEU A 63 1.53 -3.87 0.37
C LEU A 63 0.37 -4.38 -0.47
N MET A 64 -0.45 -3.46 -0.95
CA MET A 64 -1.57 -3.75 -1.82
C MET A 64 -1.23 -3.42 -3.26
N HIS A 65 -1.38 -4.39 -4.15
CA HIS A 65 -1.20 -4.21 -5.58
C HIS A 65 -2.49 -3.69 -6.20
N LYS A 66 -2.45 -2.46 -6.70
CA LYS A 66 -3.51 -1.88 -7.51
C LYS A 66 -3.53 -2.63 -8.84
N LEU A 67 -4.67 -3.22 -9.17
CA LEU A 67 -4.93 -3.67 -10.53
C LEU A 67 -4.96 -2.41 -11.40
N GLN A 68 -4.01 -2.26 -12.32
CA GLN A 68 -4.13 -1.21 -13.32
C GLN A 68 -5.47 -1.39 -14.03
N PRO A 69 -6.29 -0.34 -14.22
CA PRO A 69 -7.30 -0.41 -15.25
C PRO A 69 -6.55 -0.72 -16.54
N LYS A 70 -6.93 -1.80 -17.24
CA LYS A 70 -6.48 -2.02 -18.61
C LYS A 70 -6.76 -0.69 -19.32
N SER A 71 -5.71 0.03 -19.69
CA SER A 71 -5.80 1.23 -20.49
C SER A 71 -6.74 0.87 -21.64
N SER A 72 -7.92 1.48 -21.69
CA SER A 72 -8.89 1.22 -22.73
C SER A 72 -8.24 1.60 -24.06
N PHE A 73 -7.67 0.61 -24.76
CA PHE A 73 -7.29 0.64 -26.16
C PHE A 73 -8.54 0.68 -27.07
N PHE A 74 -9.61 1.33 -26.63
CA PHE A 74 -10.84 1.58 -27.38
C PHE A 74 -11.04 3.09 -27.53
N GLY A 75 -10.04 3.73 -28.12
CA GLY A 75 -10.15 5.07 -28.72
C GLY A 75 -9.77 5.09 -30.20
N MET A 76 -9.38 3.95 -30.77
CA MET A 76 -9.19 3.79 -32.21
C MET A 76 -10.56 3.42 -32.80
N PHE A 77 -10.99 4.13 -33.85
CA PHE A 77 -12.31 4.08 -34.51
C PHE A 77 -13.39 5.03 -33.98
N ARG A 78 -13.19 6.34 -34.15
CA ARG A 78 -14.32 7.21 -34.54
C ARG A 78 -13.91 8.14 -35.67
N ARG A 79 -14.22 7.68 -36.89
CA ARG A 79 -14.54 8.40 -38.14
C ARG A 79 -14.07 9.86 -38.26
N GLY A 80 -13.15 10.07 -39.22
CA GLY A 80 -13.09 11.23 -40.09
C GLY A 80 -12.87 10.70 -41.50
#